data_AF-A0A2A4CPH9-F1
#
_entry.id   AF-A0A2A4CPH9-F1
#
_cell.length_a   1.000
_cell.length_b   1.000
_cell.length_c   1.000
_cell.angle_alpha   90.00
_cell.angle_beta   90.00
_cell.angle_gamma   90.00
#
_symmetry.space_group_name_H-M   'P 1'
#
loop_
_entity.id
_entity.type
_entity.pdbx_description
1 polymer ?
#
loop_
_entity_poly.entity_id
_entity_poly.type
_entity_poly.pdbx_seq_one_letter_code
_entity_poly.pdbx_strand_id
1 'polypeptide(L)'
;MAAGWRNISWSKVMFGNRVLNRHAALMNRMAETLGVDLEEALRRGSLSSEEWRDALVSCASCDDPTGCVHWLGEHGAPEDRSCGAPADEAPDFCNNRLMMARLRTTLEKLGPIGAPREPARVED
;
A
#
# COMPACT_ATOMS: atom_id res chain seq x y z
N MET A 1 -2.71 -1.83 -31.49
CA MET A 1 -1.37 -1.21 -31.46
C MET A 1 -0.70 -1.66 -30.18
N ALA A 2 0.45 -2.29 -30.31
CA ALA A 2 1.10 -3.08 -29.28
C ALA A 2 1.72 -2.21 -28.18
N ALA A 3 1.52 -2.62 -26.93
CA ALA A 3 2.48 -2.46 -25.85
C ALA A 3 2.39 -3.71 -24.96
N GLY A 4 2.96 -4.81 -25.46
CA GLY A 4 3.56 -5.76 -24.55
C GLY A 4 4.75 -5.09 -23.86
N TRP A 5 5.20 -5.69 -22.76
CA TRP A 5 6.54 -5.75 -22.14
C TRP A 5 6.28 -5.87 -20.62
N ARG A 6 6.68 -6.88 -19.85
CA ARG A 6 7.46 -8.11 -20.03
C ARG A 6 7.34 -8.92 -18.70
N ASN A 7 6.98 -10.20 -18.80
CA ASN A 7 7.53 -11.35 -18.06
C ASN A 7 7.61 -11.31 -16.52
N ILE A 8 6.56 -11.86 -15.89
CA ILE A 8 6.40 -12.19 -14.46
C ILE A 8 7.38 -13.32 -13.99
N SER A 9 8.47 -13.60 -14.72
CA SER A 9 9.35 -14.76 -14.48
C SER A 9 10.81 -14.42 -14.11
N TRP A 10 11.22 -13.14 -14.14
CA TRP A 10 12.61 -12.75 -13.85
C TRP A 10 12.80 -12.00 -12.52
N SER A 11 11.75 -11.43 -11.92
CA SER A 11 11.88 -10.58 -10.71
C SER A 11 11.94 -11.35 -9.40
N LYS A 12 11.62 -12.65 -9.38
CA LYS A 12 11.54 -13.45 -8.14
C LYS A 12 12.92 -13.81 -7.55
N VAL A 13 14.04 -13.50 -8.23
CA VAL A 13 15.39 -13.96 -7.85
C VAL A 13 16.42 -12.84 -7.56
N MET A 14 16.15 -11.55 -7.84
CA MET A 14 17.25 -10.55 -7.91
C MET A 14 17.31 -9.49 -6.80
N PHE A 15 16.30 -9.35 -5.93
CA PHE A 15 16.34 -8.34 -4.86
C PHE A 15 16.78 -8.95 -3.53
N GLY A 16 17.94 -8.51 -3.03
CA GLY A 16 18.42 -8.92 -1.71
C GLY A 16 17.55 -8.37 -0.57
N ASN A 17 17.55 -9.05 0.58
CA ASN A 17 16.70 -8.71 1.74
C ASN A 17 16.81 -7.24 2.18
N ARG A 18 18.00 -6.62 2.09
CA ARG A 18 18.18 -5.20 2.44
C ARG A 18 17.36 -4.26 1.56
N VAL A 19 17.28 -4.56 0.26
CA VAL A 19 16.49 -3.77 -0.69
C VAL A 19 15.01 -3.92 -0.34
N LEU A 20 14.53 -5.16 -0.21
CA LEU A 20 13.12 -5.41 0.13
C LEU A 20 12.72 -4.80 1.48
N ASN A 21 13.58 -4.87 2.50
CA ASN A 21 13.31 -4.24 3.79
C ASN A 21 13.21 -2.71 3.70
N ARG A 22 14.06 -2.06 2.89
CA ARG A 22 13.97 -0.62 2.64
C ARG A 22 12.64 -0.28 1.96
N HIS A 23 12.24 -1.05 0.95
CA HIS A 23 10.98 -0.83 0.25
C HIS A 23 9.76 -1.13 1.12
N ALA A 24 9.85 -2.09 2.06
CA ALA A 24 8.82 -2.32 3.06
C ALA A 24 8.62 -1.11 3.96
N ALA A 25 9.70 -0.49 4.44
CA ALA A 25 9.62 0.73 5.25
C ALA A 25 8.99 1.90 4.46
N LEU A 26 9.35 2.06 3.17
CA LEU A 26 8.76 3.09 2.31
C LEU A 26 7.27 2.84 2.05
N MET A 27 6.88 1.58 1.80
CA MET A 27 5.49 1.20 1.55
C MET A 27 4.62 1.34 2.81
N ASN A 28 5.16 1.07 4.00
CA ASN A 28 4.46 1.35 5.26
C ASN A 28 4.21 2.85 5.44
N ARG A 29 5.25 3.68 5.24
CA ARG A 29 5.09 5.14 5.31
C ARG A 29 4.10 5.68 4.27
N MET A 30 4.13 5.13 3.06
CA MET A 30 3.13 5.44 2.02
C MET A 30 1.73 5.10 2.51
N ALA A 31 1.52 3.91 3.08
CA ALA A 31 0.23 3.51 3.60
C ALA A 31 -0.26 4.43 4.73
N GLU A 32 0.61 4.78 5.69
CA GLU A 32 0.30 5.75 6.75
C GLU A 32 -0.10 7.12 6.21
N THR A 33 0.67 7.65 5.26
CA THR A 33 0.39 8.93 4.57
C THR A 33 -0.96 8.93 3.88
N LEU A 34 -1.37 7.76 3.39
CA LEU A 34 -2.62 7.50 2.69
C LEU A 34 -3.76 7.03 3.60
N GLY A 35 -3.55 6.93 4.92
CA GLY A 35 -4.55 6.40 5.86
C GLY A 35 -4.92 4.93 5.65
N VAL A 36 -4.03 4.13 5.05
CA VAL A 36 -4.23 2.70 4.81
C VAL A 36 -3.52 1.88 5.88
N ASP A 37 -4.26 1.10 6.65
CA ASP A 37 -3.69 0.17 7.63
C ASP A 37 -3.38 -1.19 6.97
N LEU A 38 -2.10 -1.40 6.65
CA LEU A 38 -1.63 -2.65 6.03
C LEU A 38 -1.69 -3.84 6.99
N GLU A 39 -1.52 -3.63 8.29
CA GLU A 39 -1.61 -4.70 9.28
C GLU A 39 -3.05 -5.19 9.37
N GLU A 40 -4.00 -4.26 9.39
CA GLU A 40 -5.42 -4.52 9.32
C GLU A 40 -5.82 -5.26 8.04
N ALA A 41 -5.31 -4.80 6.89
CA ALA A 41 -5.53 -5.48 5.62
C ALA A 41 -5.03 -6.94 5.63
N LEU A 42 -3.85 -7.19 6.21
CA LEU A 42 -3.30 -8.54 6.38
C LEU A 42 -4.15 -9.37 7.34
N ARG A 43 -4.55 -8.80 8.48
CA ARG A 43 -5.35 -9.47 9.51
C ARG A 43 -6.74 -9.87 9.01
N ARG A 44 -7.35 -9.03 8.17
CA ARG A 44 -8.65 -9.31 7.51
C ARG A 44 -8.54 -10.16 6.26
N GLY A 45 -7.34 -10.46 5.79
CA GLY A 45 -7.11 -11.16 4.52
C GLY A 45 -7.48 -10.34 3.28
N SER A 46 -7.65 -9.02 3.41
CA SER A 46 -7.83 -8.10 2.27
C SER A 46 -6.51 -7.84 1.52
N LEU A 47 -5.39 -8.13 2.18
CA LEU A 47 -4.05 -8.24 1.62
C LEU A 47 -3.48 -9.59 2.06
N SER A 48 -2.95 -10.39 1.14
CA SER A 48 -2.26 -11.64 1.51
C SER A 48 -0.76 -11.41 1.70
N SER A 49 -0.10 -12.29 2.47
CA SER A 49 1.36 -12.25 2.64
C SER A 49 2.12 -12.43 1.33
N GLU A 50 1.56 -13.16 0.36
CA GLU A 50 2.15 -13.32 -0.98
C GLU A 50 1.97 -12.05 -1.81
N GLU A 51 0.76 -11.50 -1.85
CA GLU A 51 0.47 -10.23 -2.53
C GLU A 51 1.32 -9.08 -1.96
N TRP A 52 1.54 -9.06 -0.64
CA TRP A 52 2.44 -8.10 -0.01
C TRP A 52 3.89 -8.24 -0.51
N ARG A 53 4.41 -9.46 -0.59
CA ARG A 53 5.77 -9.70 -1.11
C ARG A 53 5.89 -9.29 -2.57
N ASP A 54 4.90 -9.60 -3.37
CA ASP A 54 4.86 -9.21 -4.79
C ASP A 54 4.79 -7.68 -4.94
N ALA A 55 4.02 -7.00 -4.09
CA ALA A 55 3.98 -5.54 -4.04
C ALA A 55 5.35 -4.92 -3.69
N LEU A 56 6.11 -5.54 -2.78
CA LEU A 56 7.47 -5.08 -2.44
C LEU A 56 8.46 -5.28 -3.60
N VAL A 57 8.36 -6.39 -4.31
CA VAL A 57 9.16 -6.64 -5.51
C VAL A 57 8.81 -5.62 -6.60
N SER A 58 7.52 -5.34 -6.80
CA SER A 58 7.02 -4.31 -7.73
C SER A 58 7.48 -2.90 -7.35
N CYS A 59 7.51 -2.60 -6.05
CA CYS A 59 8.04 -1.33 -5.52
C CYS A 59 9.55 -1.21 -5.73
N ALA A 60 10.29 -2.29 -5.54
CA ALA A 60 11.74 -2.31 -5.74
C ALA A 60 12.15 -2.08 -7.19
N SER A 61 11.25 -2.33 -8.15
CA SER A 61 11.44 -2.03 -9.56
C SER A 61 10.75 -0.75 -10.04
N CYS A 62 10.35 0.16 -9.14
CA CYS A 62 9.76 1.44 -9.55
C CYS A 62 10.78 2.34 -10.28
N ASP A 63 10.28 3.12 -11.24
CA ASP A 63 11.13 3.95 -12.10
C ASP A 63 11.68 5.19 -11.38
N ASP A 64 11.03 5.62 -10.28
CA ASP A 64 11.45 6.80 -9.51
C ASP A 64 11.43 6.59 -7.97
N PRO A 65 12.43 5.87 -7.42
CA PRO A 65 12.56 5.70 -5.98
C PRO A 65 12.96 7.00 -5.25
N THR A 66 13.55 7.97 -5.95
CA THR A 66 13.96 9.25 -5.37
C THR A 66 12.75 10.17 -5.20
N GLY A 67 11.92 10.28 -6.24
CA GLY A 67 10.63 10.98 -6.18
C GLY A 67 9.70 10.41 -5.11
N CYS A 68 9.71 9.09 -4.90
CA CYS A 68 8.99 8.45 -3.80
C CYS A 68 9.41 9.01 -2.43
N VAL A 69 10.72 9.09 -2.15
CA VAL A 69 11.22 9.60 -0.87
C VAL A 69 10.93 11.08 -0.70
N HIS A 70 11.06 11.87 -1.77
CA HIS A 70 10.74 13.30 -1.73
C HIS A 70 9.26 13.54 -1.45
N TRP A 71 8.39 12.86 -2.19
CA TRP A 71 6.94 12.93 -2.00
C TRP A 71 6.54 12.53 -0.58
N LEU A 72 7.13 11.46 -0.04
CA LEU A 72 6.93 11.03 1.36
C LEU A 72 7.51 12.02 2.38
N GLY A 73 8.47 12.86 2.02
CA GLY A 73 8.98 13.94 2.88
C GLY A 73 8.04 15.14 2.89
N GLU A 74 7.40 15.42 1.75
CA GLU A 74 6.41 16.49 1.59
C GLU A 74 5.05 16.13 2.21
N HIS A 75 4.75 14.86 2.38
CA HIS A 75 3.49 14.36 2.93
C HIS A 75 3.74 13.51 4.17
N GLY A 76 3.07 13.81 5.27
CA GLY A 76 3.25 13.15 6.55
C GLY A 76 2.14 12.16 6.88
N ALA A 77 2.43 11.23 7.78
CA ALA A 77 1.38 10.51 8.49
C ALA A 77 0.51 11.53 9.27
N PRO A 78 -0.81 11.34 9.38
CA PRO A 78 -1.71 12.30 10.01
C PRO A 78 -1.32 12.73 11.44
N GLU A 79 -0.60 11.85 12.16
CA GLU A 79 -0.18 12.05 13.54
C GLU A 79 1.14 12.83 13.66
N ASP A 80 1.95 12.84 12.60
CA ASP A 80 3.23 13.56 12.57
C ASP A 80 3.04 14.97 12.00
N ARG A 81 2.80 15.93 12.90
CA ARG A 81 2.70 17.36 12.55
C ARG A 81 4.01 18.00 12.08
N SER A 82 5.13 17.27 12.14
CA SER A 82 6.42 17.74 11.63
C SER A 82 6.64 17.41 10.15
N CYS A 83 5.84 16.51 9.59
CA CYS A 83 5.76 16.21 8.16
C CYS A 83 4.51 16.87 7.54
N GLY A 84 4.46 17.03 6.22
CA GLY A 84 3.39 17.79 5.56
C GLY A 84 2.01 17.13 5.61
N ALA A 85 1.05 17.68 4.86
CA ALA A 85 -0.35 17.24 4.93
C ALA A 85 -0.51 15.76 4.48
N PRO A 86 -1.51 15.03 5.03
CA PRO A 86 -1.86 13.71 4.52
C PRO A 86 -2.31 13.79 3.06
N ALA A 87 -2.19 12.68 2.33
CA ALA A 87 -2.54 12.62 0.92
C ALA A 87 -3.71 11.66 0.67
N ASP A 88 -4.63 12.08 -0.20
CA ASP A 88 -5.74 11.23 -0.62
C ASP A 88 -5.33 10.21 -1.68
N GLU A 89 -4.21 10.38 -2.38
CA GLU A 89 -3.80 9.42 -3.40
C GLU A 89 -2.28 9.27 -3.49
N ALA A 90 -1.85 8.05 -3.83
CA ALA A 90 -0.43 7.78 -4.08
C ALA A 90 0.01 8.52 -5.37
N PRO A 91 1.29 8.90 -5.51
CA PRO A 91 1.76 9.56 -6.72
C PRO A 91 1.62 8.67 -7.96
N ASP A 92 1.47 9.28 -9.15
CA ASP A 92 1.21 8.57 -10.41
C ASP A 92 2.28 7.52 -10.75
N PHE A 93 3.53 7.76 -10.37
CA PHE A 93 4.65 6.86 -10.61
C PHE A 93 4.70 5.66 -9.64
N CYS A 94 3.82 5.60 -8.64
CA CYS A 94 3.80 4.49 -7.69
C CYS A 94 3.18 3.24 -8.32
N ASN A 95 4.01 2.21 -8.55
CA ASN A 95 3.56 0.92 -9.08
C ASN A 95 2.45 0.24 -8.25
N ASN A 96 2.32 0.58 -6.96
CA ASN A 96 1.32 0.02 -6.06
C ASN A 96 0.15 0.96 -5.77
N ARG A 97 0.01 2.08 -6.50
CA ARG A 97 -1.07 3.06 -6.29
C ARG A 97 -2.46 2.42 -6.28
N LEU A 98 -2.75 1.56 -7.26
CA LEU A 98 -4.05 0.89 -7.37
C LEU A 98 -4.30 -0.09 -6.22
N MET A 99 -3.25 -0.78 -5.75
CA MET A 99 -3.35 -1.64 -4.57
C MET A 99 -3.73 -0.83 -3.35
N MET A 100 -3.05 0.30 -3.10
CA MET A 100 -3.35 1.19 -1.97
C MET A 100 -4.79 1.73 -2.03
N ALA A 101 -5.24 2.19 -3.20
CA ALA A 101 -6.61 2.68 -3.38
C ALA A 101 -7.66 1.58 -3.13
N ARG A 102 -7.40 0.36 -3.62
CA ARG A 102 -8.25 -0.82 -3.37
C ARG A 102 -8.34 -1.12 -1.87
N LEU A 103 -7.20 -1.18 -1.19
CA LEU A 103 -7.15 -1.49 0.23
C LEU A 103 -7.88 -0.44 1.05
N ARG A 104 -7.68 0.85 0.77
CA ARG A 104 -8.41 1.92 1.46
C ARG A 104 -9.92 1.73 1.35
N THR A 105 -10.42 1.60 0.12
CA THR A 105 -11.85 1.40 -0.15
C THR A 105 -12.39 0.13 0.54
N THR A 106 -11.58 -0.92 0.60
CA THR A 106 -11.97 -2.20 1.21
C THR A 106 -12.07 -2.06 2.72
N LEU A 107 -11.08 -1.44 3.37
CA LEU A 107 -11.05 -1.23 4.81
C LEU A 107 -12.16 -0.28 5.28
N GLU A 108 -12.42 0.79 4.53
CA GLU A 108 -13.54 1.70 4.78
C GLU A 108 -14.89 0.95 4.82
N LYS A 109 -15.12 0.06 3.84
CA LYS A 109 -16.35 -0.77 3.78
C LYS A 109 -16.46 -1.77 4.93
N LEU A 110 -15.32 -2.29 5.38
CA LEU A 110 -15.27 -3.29 6.44
C LEU A 110 -15.40 -2.67 7.85
N GLY A 111 -15.26 -1.35 7.96
CA GLY A 111 -15.33 -0.60 9.22
C GLY A 111 -14.20 -0.96 10.20
N PRO A 112 -14.14 -0.33 11.38
CA PRO A 112 -13.10 -0.60 12.38
C PRO A 112 -13.21 -2.02 12.95
N ILE A 113 -12.08 -2.66 13.28
CA ILE A 113 -12.11 -3.92 14.04
C ILE A 113 -12.69 -3.63 15.43
N GLY A 114 -13.67 -4.42 15.84
CA GLY A 114 -14.24 -4.34 17.19
C GLY A 114 -15.46 -3.42 17.33
N ALA A 115 -15.96 -2.81 16.24
CA ALA A 115 -17.33 -2.27 16.28
C ALA A 115 -18.32 -3.41 16.57
N PRO A 116 -19.31 -3.22 17.47
CA PRO A 116 -20.36 -4.21 17.65
C PRO A 116 -21.03 -4.44 16.30
N ARG A 117 -21.09 -5.70 15.85
CA ARG A 117 -21.90 -6.04 14.68
C ARG A 117 -23.34 -5.77 15.10
N GLU A 118 -23.92 -4.68 14.62
CA GLU A 118 -25.37 -4.49 14.67
C GLU A 118 -25.98 -5.74 14.03
N PRO A 119 -26.78 -6.55 14.76
CA PRO A 119 -27.36 -7.74 14.19
C PRO A 119 -28.17 -7.31 12.97
N ALA A 120 -27.96 -8.02 11.84
CA ALA A 120 -28.74 -7.82 10.64
C ALA A 120 -30.21 -7.77 11.03
N ARG A 121 -30.85 -6.64 10.77
CA ARG A 121 -32.29 -6.43 11.00
C ARG A 121 -33.01 -7.55 10.22
N VAL A 122 -33.53 -8.53 10.95
CA VAL A 122 -34.41 -9.56 10.38
C VAL A 122 -35.73 -8.84 10.16
N GLU A 123 -36.04 -8.55 8.90
CA GLU A 123 -37.38 -8.07 8.52
C GLU A 123 -38.28 -9.31 8.38
N ASP A 124 -39.40 -9.32 9.13
CA ASP A 124 -40.44 -10.36 9.21
C ASP A 124 -41.14 -10.66 7.88
#